data_AF-A0A369SHW4-F1
#
_entry.id   AF-A0A369SHW4-F1
#
_cell.length_a   1.000
_cell.length_b   1.000
_cell.length_c   1.000
_cell.angle_alpha   90.00
_cell.angle_beta   90.00
_cell.angle_gamma   90.00
#
_symmetry.space_group_name_H-M   'P 1'
#
loop_
_entity.id
_entity.type
_entity.pdbx_description
1 polymer ?
#
loop_
_entity_poly.entity_id
_entity_poly.type
_entity_poly.pdbx_seq_one_letter_code
_entity_poly.pdbx_strand_id
1 'polypeptide(L)'
;MLSNLLNCVQDIWQIHSTAVLVAIFAALIIYIFYYKYIIILQHFDKLGIPGPKPWPILGNIPEIARLGGQHLAHMYYTKKYGKVVGLFYGTERLTLVSDYEIIKKILIKDFHLFPNRRLPIKFPFDYLDKML
;
A
#
# COMPACT_ATOMS: atom_id res chain seq x y z
N MET A 1 33.15 -4.91 -48.39
CA MET A 1 33.49 -5.92 -47.36
C MET A 1 33.76 -5.25 -46.02
N LEU A 2 34.68 -4.28 -45.93
CA LEU A 2 35.00 -3.54 -44.69
C LEU A 2 33.82 -2.72 -44.11
N SER A 3 33.04 -2.05 -44.96
CA SER A 3 31.84 -1.29 -44.53
C SER A 3 30.79 -2.17 -43.85
N ASN A 4 30.57 -3.38 -44.36
CA ASN A 4 29.61 -4.34 -43.80
C ASN A 4 30.07 -4.87 -42.44
N LEU A 5 31.38 -5.05 -42.25
CA LEU A 5 31.96 -5.45 -40.96
C LEU A 5 31.88 -4.31 -39.94
N LEU A 6 32.15 -3.07 -40.35
CA LEU A 6 32.04 -1.90 -39.48
C LEU A 6 30.58 -1.68 -39.02
N ASN A 7 29.62 -1.80 -39.93
CA ASN A 7 28.19 -1.71 -39.60
C ASN A 7 27.77 -2.83 -38.63
N CYS A 8 28.22 -4.07 -38.84
CA CYS A 8 27.94 -5.18 -37.94
C CYS A 8 28.48 -4.93 -36.51
N VAL A 9 29.71 -4.44 -36.39
CA VAL A 9 30.29 -4.08 -35.08
C VAL A 9 29.52 -2.93 -34.43
N GLN A 10 29.11 -1.92 -35.22
CA GLN A 10 28.32 -0.78 -34.75
C GLN A 10 26.93 -1.21 -34.27
N ASP A 11 26.27 -2.12 -34.98
CA ASP A 11 24.95 -2.65 -34.62
C ASP A 11 25.01 -3.46 -33.32
N ILE A 12 26.04 -4.30 -33.15
CA ILE A 12 26.28 -5.05 -31.91
C ILE A 12 26.48 -4.09 -30.74
N TRP A 13 27.33 -3.07 -30.92
CA TRP A 13 27.57 -2.04 -29.90
C TRP A 13 26.29 -1.29 -29.52
N GLN A 14 25.46 -0.95 -30.52
CA GLN A 14 24.20 -0.25 -30.32
C GLN A 14 23.17 -1.12 -29.58
N ILE A 15 23.08 -2.42 -29.89
CA ILE A 15 22.18 -3.35 -29.19
C ILE A 15 22.58 -3.50 -27.72
N HIS A 16 23.87 -3.66 -27.41
CA HIS A 16 24.31 -3.76 -26.02
C HIS A 16 24.08 -2.46 -25.24
N SER A 17 24.36 -1.30 -25.85
CA SER A 17 24.13 0.01 -25.23
C SER A 17 22.64 0.23 -24.89
N THR A 18 21.75 -0.07 -25.84
CA THR A 18 20.30 0.07 -25.62
C THR A 18 19.77 -0.89 -24.55
N ALA A 19 20.25 -2.13 -24.52
CA ALA A 19 19.88 -3.10 -23.48
C ALA A 19 20.28 -2.63 -22.07
N VAL A 20 21.47 -2.05 -21.91
CA VAL A 20 21.94 -1.50 -20.63
C VAL A 20 21.07 -0.32 -20.19
N LEU A 21 20.72 0.59 -21.11
CA LEU A 21 19.85 1.74 -20.80
C LEU A 21 18.45 1.29 -20.36
N VAL A 22 17.87 0.30 -21.03
CA VAL A 22 16.57 -0.27 -20.65
C VAL A 22 16.63 -0.92 -19.27
N ALA A 23 17.70 -1.66 -18.97
CA ALA A 23 17.89 -2.29 -17.66
C ALA A 23 18.01 -1.25 -16.53
N ILE A 24 18.78 -0.18 -16.75
CA ILE A 24 18.91 0.93 -15.79
C ILE A 24 17.55 1.60 -15.56
N PHE A 25 16.81 1.86 -16.63
CA PHE A 25 15.49 2.48 -16.53
C PHE A 25 14.49 1.59 -15.77
N ALA A 26 14.47 0.29 -16.05
CA ALA A 26 13.64 -0.67 -15.31
C ALA A 26 14.04 -0.75 -13.83
N ALA A 27 15.33 -0.80 -13.53
CA ALA A 27 15.84 -0.80 -12.16
C ALA A 27 15.45 0.48 -11.40
N LEU A 28 15.51 1.64 -12.06
CA LEU A 28 15.08 2.92 -11.48
C LEU A 28 13.58 2.91 -11.16
N ILE A 29 12.75 2.39 -12.07
CA ILE A 29 11.31 2.25 -11.84
C ILE A 29 11.05 1.36 -10.62
N ILE A 30 11.67 0.18 -10.56
CA ILE A 30 11.54 -0.76 -9.45
C ILE A 30 11.97 -0.09 -8.14
N TYR A 31 13.08 0.63 -8.13
CA TYR A 31 13.58 1.36 -6.96
C TYR A 31 12.58 2.42 -6.49
N ILE A 32 12.00 3.21 -7.40
CA ILE A 32 10.99 4.22 -7.05
C ILE A 32 9.76 3.56 -6.43
N PHE A 33 9.25 2.48 -7.04
CA PHE A 33 8.10 1.75 -6.50
C PHE A 33 8.40 1.15 -5.13
N TYR A 34 9.58 0.53 -4.96
CA TYR A 34 10.03 -0.02 -3.69
C TYR A 34 10.15 1.06 -2.61
N TYR A 35 10.78 2.19 -2.92
CA TYR A 35 10.93 3.30 -1.99
C TYR A 35 9.56 3.86 -1.55
N LYS A 36 8.64 4.07 -2.50
CA LYS A 36 7.26 4.50 -2.19
C LYS A 36 6.54 3.47 -1.31
N TYR A 37 6.72 2.19 -1.58
CA TYR A 37 6.14 1.10 -0.80
C TYR A 37 6.64 1.14 0.65
N ILE A 38 7.95 1.27 0.87
CA ILE A 38 8.54 1.38 2.22
C ILE A 38 8.01 2.61 2.98
N ILE A 39 7.88 3.76 2.32
CA ILE A 39 7.29 4.96 2.96
C ILE A 39 5.86 4.70 3.45
N ILE A 40 5.07 3.95 2.68
CA ILE A 40 3.70 3.60 3.08
C ILE A 40 3.73 2.75 4.34
N LEU A 41 4.59 1.72 4.38
CA LEU A 41 4.68 0.81 5.51
C LEU A 41 5.15 1.50 6.80
N GLN A 42 6.08 2.45 6.71
CA GLN A 42 6.62 3.17 7.87
C GLN A 42 5.65 4.22 8.47
N HIS A 43 4.48 4.43 7.88
CA HIS A 43 3.59 5.52 8.28
C HIS A 43 3.18 5.45 9.76
N PHE A 44 2.72 4.29 10.22
CA PHE A 44 2.28 4.13 11.61
C PHE A 44 3.45 4.07 12.59
N ASP A 45 4.57 3.46 12.18
CA ASP A 45 5.80 3.45 12.99
C ASP A 45 6.28 4.88 13.30
N LYS A 46 6.26 5.77 12.30
CA LYS A 46 6.61 7.20 12.47
C LYS A 46 5.66 7.96 13.40
N LEU A 47 4.41 7.53 13.50
CA LEU A 47 3.40 8.10 14.39
C LEU A 47 3.40 7.44 15.78
N GLY A 48 4.22 6.40 16.00
CA GLY A 48 4.20 5.60 17.23
C GLY A 48 2.91 4.81 17.43
N ILE A 49 2.16 4.55 16.35
CA ILE A 49 0.89 3.81 16.40
C ILE A 49 1.19 2.31 16.20
N PRO A 50 0.86 1.44 17.17
CA PRO A 50 1.15 0.02 17.07
C PRO A 50 0.21 -0.68 16.09
N GLY A 51 0.65 -1.81 15.52
CA GLY A 51 -0.19 -2.63 14.64
C GLY A 51 0.46 -3.91 14.14
N PRO A 52 -0.32 -4.80 13.51
CA PRO A 52 0.21 -5.99 12.84
C PRO A 52 1.02 -5.61 11.61
N LYS A 53 2.14 -6.33 11.38
CA LYS A 53 2.96 -6.12 10.18
C LYS A 53 2.19 -6.53 8.93
N PRO A 54 2.05 -5.65 7.94
CA PRO A 54 1.30 -5.95 6.71
C PRO A 54 2.04 -6.95 5.82
N TRP A 55 1.28 -7.75 5.07
CA TRP A 55 1.81 -8.55 3.98
C TRP A 55 2.20 -7.69 2.78
N PRO A 56 3.19 -8.13 1.97
CA PRO A 56 3.48 -7.55 0.66
C PRO A 56 2.21 -7.40 -0.18
N ILE A 57 1.99 -6.21 -0.72
CA ILE A 57 0.89 -5.84 -1.65
C ILE A 57 -0.53 -5.89 -1.04
N LEU A 58 -0.88 -6.89 -0.22
CA LEU A 58 -2.24 -7.12 0.30
C LEU A 58 -2.50 -6.47 1.66
N GLY A 59 -1.47 -5.97 2.34
CA GLY A 59 -1.63 -5.40 3.68
C GLY A 59 -2.01 -6.47 4.71
N ASN A 60 -2.91 -6.16 5.64
CA ASN A 60 -3.35 -7.08 6.70
C ASN A 60 -4.57 -7.92 6.30
N ILE A 61 -5.08 -7.82 5.06
CA ILE A 61 -6.25 -8.58 4.58
C ILE A 61 -6.11 -10.09 4.80
N PRO A 62 -4.97 -10.75 4.47
CA PRO A 62 -4.83 -12.20 4.66
C PRO A 62 -4.89 -12.61 6.14
N GLU A 63 -4.32 -11.81 7.03
CA GLU A 63 -4.34 -12.08 8.48
C GLU A 63 -5.76 -11.90 9.03
N ILE A 64 -6.49 -10.88 8.57
CA ILE A 64 -7.89 -10.66 8.93
C ILE A 64 -8.76 -11.84 8.48
N ALA A 65 -8.57 -12.34 7.26
CA ALA A 65 -9.27 -13.52 6.77
C ALA A 65 -8.97 -14.74 7.64
N ARG A 66 -7.69 -14.96 8.00
CA ARG A 66 -7.27 -16.06 8.90
C ARG A 66 -7.88 -15.95 10.30
N LEU A 67 -8.09 -14.74 10.81
CA LEU A 67 -8.71 -14.49 12.11
C LEU A 67 -10.24 -14.60 12.09
N GLY A 68 -10.85 -14.98 10.97
CA GLY A 68 -12.30 -15.15 10.85
C GLY A 68 -13.06 -13.86 10.49
N GLY A 69 -12.38 -12.93 9.83
CA GLY A 69 -12.98 -11.72 9.28
C GLY A 69 -12.81 -10.48 10.17
N GLN A 70 -13.37 -9.35 9.69
CA GLN A 70 -13.06 -8.02 10.23
C GLN A 70 -13.38 -7.86 11.71
N HIS A 71 -14.57 -8.31 12.13
CA HIS A 71 -15.01 -8.16 13.52
C HIS A 71 -14.08 -8.88 14.52
N LEU A 72 -13.75 -10.16 14.26
CA LEU A 72 -12.84 -10.94 15.12
C LEU A 72 -11.42 -10.40 15.08
N ALA A 73 -10.94 -10.03 13.90
CA ALA A 73 -9.63 -9.43 13.74
C ALA A 73 -9.51 -8.11 14.53
N HIS A 74 -10.52 -7.24 14.46
CA HIS A 74 -10.54 -5.98 15.21
C HIS A 74 -10.53 -6.23 16.72
N MET A 75 -11.35 -7.16 17.23
CA MET A 75 -11.32 -7.53 18.65
C MET A 75 -9.94 -8.07 19.08
N TYR A 76 -9.34 -8.93 18.26
CA TYR A 76 -8.01 -9.49 18.51
C TYR A 76 -6.94 -8.38 18.52
N TYR A 77 -6.95 -7.49 17.54
CA TYR A 77 -5.98 -6.40 17.44
C TYR A 77 -6.14 -5.39 18.57
N THR A 78 -7.37 -5.01 18.94
CA THR A 78 -7.60 -4.11 20.07
C THR A 78 -7.05 -4.71 21.36
N LYS A 79 -7.23 -6.02 21.58
CA LYS A 79 -6.68 -6.72 22.75
C LYS A 79 -5.15 -6.77 22.73
N LYS A 80 -4.53 -6.92 21.56
CA LYS A 80 -3.09 -7.14 21.39
C LYS A 80 -2.27 -5.85 21.34
N TYR A 81 -2.77 -4.83 20.64
CA TYR A 81 -2.05 -3.59 20.32
C TYR A 81 -2.62 -2.36 21.04
N GLY A 82 -3.78 -2.49 21.68
CA GLY A 82 -4.43 -1.40 22.43
C GLY A 82 -5.56 -0.73 21.65
N LYS A 83 -5.99 0.44 22.14
CA LYS A 83 -7.24 1.09 21.66
C LYS A 83 -7.11 1.80 20.32
N VAL A 84 -5.90 2.05 19.83
CA VAL A 84 -5.64 2.68 18.53
C VAL A 84 -4.61 1.83 17.80
N VAL A 85 -5.00 1.29 16.64
CA VAL A 85 -4.20 0.32 15.90
C VAL A 85 -4.07 0.74 14.44
N GLY A 86 -2.85 0.73 13.92
CA GLY A 86 -2.55 0.96 12.51
C GLY A 86 -2.68 -0.32 11.70
N LEU A 87 -3.39 -0.26 10.58
CA LEU A 87 -3.66 -1.37 9.67
C LEU A 87 -3.49 -0.91 8.21
N PHE A 88 -3.27 -1.86 7.32
CA PHE A 88 -3.21 -1.61 5.88
C PHE A 88 -4.14 -2.53 5.11
N TYR A 89 -4.94 -1.99 4.20
CA TYR A 89 -5.63 -2.79 3.17
C TYR A 89 -4.95 -2.51 1.84
N GLY A 90 -4.15 -3.45 1.38
CA GLY A 90 -3.16 -3.18 0.36
C GLY A 90 -2.22 -2.03 0.75
N THR A 91 -2.24 -0.94 -0.02
CA THR A 91 -1.47 0.29 0.26
C THR A 91 -2.25 1.35 1.03
N GLU A 92 -3.55 1.16 1.23
CA GLU A 92 -4.40 2.09 1.99
C GLU A 92 -4.12 1.97 3.48
N ARG A 93 -4.07 3.11 4.17
CA ARG A 93 -3.79 3.22 5.60
C ARG A 93 -5.11 3.29 6.35
N LEU A 94 -5.30 2.43 7.34
CA LEU A 94 -6.50 2.38 8.18
C LEU A 94 -6.11 2.48 9.65
N THR A 95 -6.87 3.26 10.40
CA THR A 95 -6.72 3.34 11.85
C THR A 95 -7.96 2.72 12.49
N LEU A 96 -7.76 1.61 13.19
CA LEU A 96 -8.78 1.02 14.05
C LEU A 96 -8.79 1.80 15.37
N VAL A 97 -9.94 2.35 15.73
CA VAL A 97 -10.15 3.09 16.97
C VAL A 97 -11.19 2.37 17.80
N SER A 98 -10.84 2.06 19.05
CA SER A 98 -11.72 1.43 20.05
C SER A 98 -11.82 2.25 21.34
N ASP A 99 -11.33 3.49 21.34
CA ASP A 99 -11.46 4.41 22.47
C ASP A 99 -12.74 5.25 22.37
N TYR A 100 -13.56 5.24 23.43
CA TYR A 100 -14.85 5.92 23.45
C TYR A 100 -14.74 7.43 23.24
N GLU A 101 -13.77 8.10 23.87
CA GLU A 101 -13.64 9.56 23.76
C GLU A 101 -13.22 9.97 22.35
N ILE A 102 -12.33 9.20 21.72
CA ILE A 102 -11.93 9.43 20.33
C ILE A 102 -13.11 9.16 19.38
N ILE A 103 -13.83 8.05 19.55
CA ILE A 103 -14.99 7.71 18.73
C ILE A 103 -16.07 8.80 18.85
N LYS A 104 -16.39 9.23 20.07
CA LYS A 104 -17.35 10.30 20.34
C LYS A 104 -16.92 11.61 19.69
N LYS A 105 -15.63 11.93 19.74
CA LYS A 105 -15.09 13.11 19.06
C LYS A 105 -15.27 13.02 17.55
N ILE A 106 -14.86 11.92 16.92
CA ILE A 106 -14.95 11.72 15.46
C ILE A 106 -16.41 11.71 14.98
N LEU A 107 -17.28 10.96 15.65
CA LEU A 107 -18.65 10.70 15.19
C LEU A 107 -19.67 11.76 15.60
N ILE A 108 -19.35 12.62 16.58
CA ILE A 108 -20.28 13.66 17.06
C ILE A 108 -19.68 15.05 16.91
N LYS A 109 -18.56 15.34 17.58
CA LYS A 109 -17.99 16.71 17.62
C LYS A 109 -17.43 17.15 16.27
N ASP A 110 -16.65 16.26 15.66
CA ASP A 110 -15.87 16.53 14.45
C ASP A 110 -16.46 15.80 13.22
N PHE A 111 -17.73 15.37 13.29
CA PHE A 111 -18.36 14.59 12.21
C PHE A 111 -18.27 15.28 10.84
N HIS A 112 -18.34 16.61 10.82
CA HIS A 112 -18.20 17.42 9.62
C HIS A 112 -16.84 17.29 8.92
N LEU A 113 -15.79 16.85 9.63
CA LEU A 113 -14.47 16.51 9.07
C LEU A 113 -14.41 15.09 8.49
N PHE A 114 -15.34 14.22 8.87
CA PHE A 114 -15.43 12.82 8.45
C PHE A 114 -16.77 12.49 7.75
N PRO A 115 -17.22 13.27 6.76
CA PRO A 115 -18.53 13.06 6.13
C PRO A 115 -18.58 11.80 5.26
N ASN A 116 -17.44 11.38 4.72
CA ASN A 116 -17.35 10.30 3.76
C ASN A 116 -17.12 8.95 4.45
N ARG A 117 -17.97 7.98 4.15
CA ARG A 117 -17.75 6.57 4.49
C ARG A 117 -17.01 5.93 3.32
N ARG A 118 -15.83 5.35 3.59
CA ARG A 118 -15.07 4.62 2.57
C ARG A 118 -15.46 3.15 2.60
N LEU A 119 -15.65 2.56 1.43
CA LEU A 119 -15.59 1.12 1.30
C LEU A 119 -14.14 0.67 1.49
N PRO A 120 -13.89 -0.40 2.24
CA PRO A 120 -12.54 -0.85 2.59
C PRO A 120 -11.71 -1.30 1.38
N ILE A 121 -12.35 -1.54 0.23
CA ILE A 121 -11.69 -1.91 -1.02
C ILE A 121 -12.17 -0.95 -2.08
N LYS A 122 -11.27 -0.08 -2.58
CA LYS A 122 -11.50 0.62 -3.84
C LYS A 122 -11.34 -0.41 -4.95
N PHE A 123 -12.46 -0.90 -5.47
CA PHE A 123 -12.41 -1.70 -6.68
C PHE A 123 -11.93 -0.79 -7.83
N PRO A 124 -11.14 -1.31 -8.79
CA PRO A 124 -10.75 -0.53 -9.97
C PRO A 124 -11.95 -0.12 -10.85
N PHE A 125 -13.15 -0.61 -10.51
CA PHE A 125 -14.41 -0.28 -11.13
C PHE A 125 -15.20 0.68 -10.24
N ASP A 126 -15.03 1.97 -10.51
CA ASP A 126 -15.68 3.13 -9.87
C ASP A 126 -17.24 3.10 -9.95
N TYR A 127 -17.80 2.15 -10.72
CA TYR A 127 -19.24 1.97 -10.89
C TYR A 127 -19.92 1.22 -9.74
N LEU A 128 -19.19 0.36 -9.02
CA LEU A 128 -19.78 -0.41 -7.92
C LEU A 128 -20.00 0.45 -6.67
N ASP A 129 -19.19 1.49 -6.49
CA ASP A 129 -19.34 2.47 -5.40
C ASP A 129 -20.60 3.34 -5.53
N LYS A 130 -21.24 3.38 -6.72
CA LYS A 130 -22.52 4.09 -6.95
C LYS A 130 -23.76 3.21 -6.78
N MET A 131 -23.59 1.90 -6.61
CA MET A 131 -24.68 0.91 -6.52
C MET A 131 -24.96 0.46 -5.07
N LEU A 132 -24.17 0.91 -4.10
CA LEU A 132 -24.32 0.68 -2.66
C LEU A 132 -24.64 2.00 -1.95
#